data_AF-A0A1Q3ZI14-F1
#
_entry.id   AF-A0A1Q3ZI14-F1
#
_cell.length_a   1.000
_cell.length_b   1.000
_cell.length_c   1.000
_cell.angle_alpha   90.00
_cell.angle_beta   90.00
_cell.angle_gamma   90.00
#
_symmetry.space_group_name_H-M   'P 1'
#
loop_
_entity.id
_entity.type
_entity.pdbx_description
1 polymer ?
#
loop_
_entity_poly.entity_id
_entity_poly.type
_entity_poly.pdbx_seq_one_letter_code
_entity_poly.pdbx_strand_id
1 'polypeptide(L)'
;MSELDKKILTINSSEEITLEQSEKFKQITLEYYLRLQDFTSTYEFQSEQEEIQYFKYYKPQIVSELIFYYKVSKMLKRIPLSSKKSKKKYINRELKKIESFYDSNIELINYYRSENTHFDTIYFLRKNISTDIIPVSRLLDTDKNHTTNGSYIIARMLTNIKLNQFLEKEIVKLNERKKIVKKSKTPNSEIYWTAPKVALIEMLYALFSEGAINNGEIEIKKMVKEFEIFFNVRLNDPYRSFAEIKQRKKAPAQFIDSLKNRLIELIQKQDEIP
;
A
#
# COMPACT_ATOMS: atom_id res chain seq x y z
N MET A 1 11.75 -13.61 -12.88
CA MET A 1 10.55 -12.74 -12.78
C MET A 1 9.62 -13.15 -13.90
N SER A 2 8.51 -13.80 -13.60
CA SER A 2 7.58 -14.33 -14.62
C SER A 2 6.95 -13.18 -15.42
N GLU A 3 6.42 -13.45 -16.61
CA GLU A 3 5.66 -12.43 -17.37
C GLU A 3 4.47 -11.88 -16.56
N LEU A 4 3.87 -12.72 -15.71
CA LEU A 4 2.82 -12.34 -14.79
C LEU A 4 3.34 -11.31 -13.77
N ASP A 5 4.49 -11.57 -13.15
CA ASP A 5 5.12 -10.66 -12.19
C ASP A 5 5.45 -9.32 -12.86
N LYS A 6 5.97 -9.35 -14.09
CA LYS A 6 6.27 -8.14 -14.88
C LYS A 6 5.00 -7.34 -15.17
N LYS A 7 3.91 -7.99 -15.61
CA LYS A 7 2.61 -7.32 -15.86
C LYS A 7 2.00 -6.75 -14.57
N ILE A 8 2.11 -7.47 -13.45
CA ILE A 8 1.63 -6.99 -12.15
C ILE A 8 2.45 -5.77 -11.71
N LEU A 9 3.78 -5.83 -11.78
CA LEU A 9 4.68 -4.74 -11.42
C LEU A 9 4.50 -3.49 -12.30
N THR A 10 4.26 -3.66 -13.59
CA THR A 10 4.04 -2.53 -14.52
C THR A 10 2.75 -1.75 -14.20
N ILE A 11 1.74 -2.42 -13.65
CA ILE A 11 0.44 -1.82 -13.29
C ILE A 11 0.45 -1.30 -11.85
N ASN A 12 1.30 -1.86 -10.98
CA ASN A 12 1.36 -1.51 -9.57
C ASN A 12 2.38 -0.38 -9.31
N SER A 13 2.03 0.85 -9.69
CA SER A 13 2.83 2.05 -9.41
C SER A 13 2.58 2.66 -8.03
N SER A 14 1.76 2.03 -7.18
CA SER A 14 1.33 2.54 -5.87
C SER A 14 1.39 1.45 -4.80
N GLU A 15 1.71 1.83 -3.56
CA GLU A 15 1.74 0.90 -2.41
C GLU A 15 0.35 0.37 -1.99
N GLU A 16 -0.73 0.96 -2.51
CA GLU A 16 -2.12 0.63 -2.15
C GLU A 16 -2.87 -0.02 -3.32
N ILE A 17 -3.57 -1.13 -3.02
CA ILE A 17 -4.43 -1.83 -3.98
C ILE A 17 -5.84 -1.26 -3.90
N THR A 18 -6.24 -0.51 -4.92
CA THR A 18 -7.61 0.00 -5.07
C THR A 18 -8.59 -1.08 -5.55
N LEU A 19 -9.89 -0.81 -5.45
CA LEU A 19 -10.92 -1.73 -5.98
C LEU A 19 -10.74 -1.95 -7.48
N GLU A 20 -10.52 -0.89 -8.25
CA GLU A 20 -10.31 -0.95 -9.69
C GLU A 20 -9.06 -1.79 -10.04
N GLN A 21 -7.93 -1.54 -9.37
CA GLN A 21 -6.72 -2.36 -9.54
C GLN A 21 -6.98 -3.82 -9.19
N SER A 22 -7.67 -4.11 -8.08
CA SER A 22 -7.98 -5.48 -7.67
C SER A 22 -8.87 -6.21 -8.70
N GLU A 23 -9.81 -5.51 -9.33
CA GLU A 23 -10.66 -6.07 -10.39
C GLU A 23 -9.87 -6.34 -11.67
N LYS A 24 -9.00 -5.39 -12.07
CA LYS A 24 -8.11 -5.55 -13.22
C LYS A 24 -7.13 -6.72 -13.03
N PHE A 25 -6.47 -6.80 -11.87
CA PHE A 25 -5.56 -7.89 -11.55
C PHE A 25 -6.27 -9.24 -11.47
N LYS A 26 -7.48 -9.28 -10.93
CA LYS A 26 -8.32 -10.49 -10.94
C LYS A 26 -8.60 -10.96 -12.37
N GLN A 27 -8.91 -10.05 -13.31
CA GLN A 27 -9.14 -10.41 -14.71
C GLN A 27 -7.85 -10.95 -15.38
N ILE A 28 -6.72 -10.25 -15.18
CA ILE A 28 -5.43 -10.69 -15.74
C ILE A 28 -5.05 -12.07 -15.19
N THR A 29 -5.12 -12.26 -13.88
CA THR A 29 -4.77 -13.55 -13.25
C THR A 29 -5.73 -14.67 -13.65
N LEU A 30 -7.01 -14.35 -13.93
CA LEU A 30 -7.97 -15.31 -14.47
C LEU A 30 -7.58 -15.75 -15.88
N GLU A 31 -7.20 -14.82 -16.76
CA GLU A 31 -6.73 -15.13 -18.12
C GLU A 31 -5.50 -16.06 -18.09
N TYR A 32 -4.51 -15.75 -17.24
CA TYR A 32 -3.34 -16.61 -17.06
C TYR A 32 -3.70 -17.99 -16.50
N TYR A 33 -4.63 -18.06 -15.55
CA TYR A 33 -5.12 -19.32 -15.01
C TYR A 33 -5.83 -20.18 -16.07
N LEU A 34 -6.67 -19.58 -16.92
CA LEU A 34 -7.35 -20.30 -18.00
C LEU A 34 -6.36 -20.84 -19.03
N ARG A 35 -5.36 -20.04 -19.43
CA ARG A 35 -4.28 -20.52 -20.31
C ARG A 35 -3.48 -21.66 -19.70
N LEU A 36 -3.22 -21.59 -18.39
CA LEU A 36 -2.56 -22.66 -17.66
C LEU A 36 -3.41 -23.94 -17.67
N GLN A 37 -4.72 -23.81 -17.51
CA GLN A 37 -5.64 -24.94 -17.59
C GLN A 37 -5.61 -25.58 -18.98
N ASP A 38 -5.74 -24.78 -20.04
CA ASP A 38 -5.72 -25.28 -21.42
C ASP A 38 -4.40 -25.99 -21.76
N PHE A 39 -3.27 -25.39 -21.35
CA PHE A 39 -1.95 -26.00 -21.51
C PHE A 39 -1.88 -27.37 -20.81
N THR A 40 -2.28 -27.44 -19.54
CA THR A 40 -2.16 -28.69 -18.77
C THR A 40 -3.22 -29.75 -19.08
N SER A 41 -4.29 -29.39 -19.81
CA SER A 41 -5.23 -30.36 -20.37
C SER A 41 -4.67 -31.07 -21.61
N THR A 42 -3.71 -30.48 -22.31
CA THR A 42 -3.09 -31.04 -23.53
C THR A 42 -1.67 -31.57 -23.31
N TYR A 43 -1.06 -31.21 -22.18
CA TYR A 43 0.30 -31.58 -21.84
C TYR A 43 0.37 -32.91 -21.07
N GLU A 44 1.25 -33.81 -21.51
CA GLU A 44 1.63 -35.01 -20.77
C GLU A 44 2.96 -34.79 -20.05
N PHE A 45 2.98 -34.96 -18.73
CA PHE A 45 4.21 -34.87 -17.96
C PHE A 45 5.13 -36.04 -18.29
N GLN A 46 6.40 -35.75 -18.53
CA GLN A 46 7.46 -36.69 -18.89
C GLN A 46 7.87 -37.58 -17.71
N SER A 47 7.60 -37.14 -16.48
CA SER A 47 7.89 -37.89 -15.26
C SER A 47 6.98 -37.51 -14.09
N GLU A 48 6.91 -38.38 -13.09
CA GLU A 48 6.21 -38.07 -11.83
C GLU A 48 6.82 -36.85 -11.13
N GLN A 49 8.15 -36.70 -11.17
CA GLN A 49 8.85 -35.55 -10.60
C GLN A 49 8.43 -34.24 -11.26
N GLU A 50 8.26 -34.23 -12.59
CA GLU A 50 7.78 -33.04 -13.31
C GLU A 50 6.35 -32.67 -12.89
N GLU A 51 5.45 -33.66 -12.81
CA GLU A 51 4.08 -33.46 -12.34
C GLU A 51 4.05 -32.92 -10.89
N ILE A 52 4.88 -33.51 -10.00
CA ILE A 52 5.03 -33.03 -8.62
C ILE A 52 5.51 -31.59 -8.59
N GLN A 53 6.55 -31.22 -9.35
CA GLN A 53 7.05 -29.85 -9.39
C GLN A 53 5.96 -28.86 -9.83
N TYR A 54 5.20 -29.24 -10.85
CA TYR A 54 4.08 -28.45 -11.32
C TYR A 54 3.00 -28.23 -10.24
N PHE A 55 2.52 -29.30 -9.61
CA PHE A 55 1.43 -29.19 -8.63
C PHE A 55 1.88 -28.68 -7.25
N LYS A 56 3.15 -28.86 -6.88
CA LYS A 56 3.73 -28.41 -5.61
C LYS A 56 4.17 -26.94 -5.66
N TYR A 57 4.75 -26.48 -6.77
CA TYR A 57 5.39 -25.16 -6.84
C TYR A 57 4.76 -24.23 -7.90
N TYR A 58 4.67 -24.65 -9.16
CA TYR A 58 4.32 -23.72 -10.25
C TYR A 58 2.83 -23.34 -10.26
N LYS A 59 1.94 -24.32 -10.27
CA LYS A 59 0.50 -24.07 -10.29
C LYS A 59 0.03 -23.31 -9.04
N PRO A 60 0.45 -23.66 -7.81
CA PRO A 60 0.04 -22.92 -6.61
C PRO A 60 0.37 -21.43 -6.64
N GLN A 61 1.48 -21.02 -7.25
CA GLN A 61 1.87 -19.61 -7.35
C GLN A 61 0.83 -18.80 -8.15
N ILE A 62 0.47 -19.26 -9.35
CA ILE A 62 -0.50 -18.58 -10.23
C ILE A 62 -1.90 -18.60 -9.59
N VAL A 63 -2.33 -19.75 -9.09
CA VAL A 63 -3.65 -19.90 -8.46
C VAL A 63 -3.76 -19.01 -7.21
N SER A 64 -2.68 -18.85 -6.44
CA SER A 64 -2.69 -18.00 -5.25
C SER A 64 -2.94 -16.53 -5.57
N GLU A 65 -2.42 -16.02 -6.69
CA GLU A 65 -2.64 -14.64 -7.13
C GLU A 65 -4.10 -14.42 -7.50
N LEU A 66 -4.68 -15.32 -8.30
CA LEU A 66 -6.09 -15.24 -8.68
C LEU A 66 -7.02 -15.22 -7.46
N ILE A 67 -6.80 -16.15 -6.52
CA ILE A 67 -7.61 -16.21 -5.29
C ILE A 67 -7.40 -14.94 -4.45
N PHE A 68 -6.17 -14.43 -4.36
CA PHE A 68 -5.86 -13.21 -3.62
C PHE A 68 -6.64 -12.00 -4.16
N TYR A 69 -6.52 -11.68 -5.45
CA TYR A 69 -7.23 -10.53 -6.04
C TYR A 69 -8.75 -10.71 -6.06
N TYR A 70 -9.24 -11.94 -6.24
CA TYR A 70 -10.66 -12.24 -6.04
C TYR A 70 -11.12 -11.93 -4.62
N LYS A 71 -10.37 -12.36 -3.59
CA LYS A 71 -10.72 -12.08 -2.19
C LYS A 71 -10.63 -10.59 -1.88
N VAL A 72 -9.56 -9.90 -2.28
CA VAL A 72 -9.39 -8.45 -2.06
C VAL A 72 -10.51 -7.67 -2.72
N SER A 73 -10.81 -7.91 -4.00
CA SER A 73 -11.92 -7.22 -4.68
C SER A 73 -13.28 -7.46 -4.00
N LYS A 74 -13.56 -8.70 -3.59
CA LYS A 74 -14.78 -9.05 -2.84
C LYS A 74 -14.83 -8.36 -1.48
N MET A 75 -13.71 -8.26 -0.78
CA MET A 75 -13.61 -7.59 0.52
C MET A 75 -13.81 -6.09 0.36
N LEU A 76 -13.11 -5.44 -0.57
CA LEU A 76 -13.26 -4.00 -0.83
C LEU A 76 -14.72 -3.61 -1.14
N LYS A 77 -15.47 -4.46 -1.85
CA LYS A 77 -16.93 -4.27 -2.09
C LYS A 77 -17.80 -4.47 -0.85
N ARG A 78 -17.36 -5.30 0.11
CA ARG A 78 -18.12 -5.70 1.30
C ARG A 78 -17.72 -4.95 2.56
N ILE A 79 -16.59 -4.22 2.54
CA ILE A 79 -16.17 -3.41 3.68
C ILE A 79 -17.31 -2.42 3.99
N PRO A 80 -17.85 -2.43 5.21
CA PRO A 80 -18.97 -1.56 5.55
C PRO A 80 -18.56 -0.09 5.41
N LEU A 81 -19.43 0.76 4.85
CA LEU A 81 -19.25 2.22 4.87
C LEU A 81 -19.30 2.82 6.30
N SER A 82 -19.74 2.01 7.27
CA SER A 82 -19.97 2.40 8.66
C SER A 82 -18.67 2.65 9.47
N SER A 83 -18.81 2.82 10.79
CA SER A 83 -17.77 3.21 11.73
C SER A 83 -16.46 2.41 11.61
N LYS A 84 -15.34 3.00 12.04
CA LYS A 84 -14.04 2.32 12.15
C LYS A 84 -14.13 0.99 12.92
N LYS A 85 -14.97 0.93 13.97
CA LYS A 85 -15.22 -0.28 14.77
C LYS A 85 -15.81 -1.41 13.92
N SER A 86 -16.79 -1.11 13.07
CA SER A 86 -17.40 -2.09 12.17
C SER A 86 -16.41 -2.62 11.13
N LYS A 87 -15.57 -1.75 10.57
CA LYS A 87 -14.50 -2.13 9.63
C LYS A 87 -13.47 -3.05 10.30
N LYS A 88 -12.99 -2.69 11.51
CA LYS A 88 -12.07 -3.54 12.29
C LYS A 88 -12.69 -4.90 12.63
N LYS A 89 -13.97 -4.93 13.01
CA LYS A 89 -14.70 -6.19 13.25
C LYS A 89 -14.81 -7.06 11.99
N TYR A 90 -14.93 -6.45 10.80
CA TYR A 90 -14.92 -7.19 9.54
C TYR A 90 -13.53 -7.79 9.26
N ILE A 91 -12.47 -6.97 9.32
CA ILE A 91 -11.11 -7.44 9.08
C ILE A 91 -10.71 -8.55 10.06
N ASN A 92 -10.98 -8.39 11.36
CA ASN A 92 -10.70 -9.43 12.35
C ASN A 92 -11.44 -10.74 12.07
N ARG A 93 -12.62 -10.69 11.46
CA ARG A 93 -13.33 -11.91 11.04
C ARG A 93 -12.64 -12.61 9.86
N GLU A 94 -12.07 -11.86 8.93
CA GLU A 94 -11.29 -12.43 7.83
C GLU A 94 -9.95 -13.01 8.33
N LEU A 95 -9.28 -12.34 9.28
CA LEU A 95 -8.07 -12.87 9.94
C LEU A 95 -8.34 -14.20 10.65
N LYS A 96 -9.44 -14.32 11.40
CA LYS A 96 -9.82 -15.60 12.03
C LYS A 96 -10.04 -16.75 11.04
N LYS A 97 -10.51 -16.46 9.82
CA LYS A 97 -10.64 -17.48 8.77
C LYS A 97 -9.27 -17.94 8.26
N ILE A 98 -8.29 -17.04 8.26
CA ILE A 98 -6.90 -17.37 7.92
C ILE A 98 -6.33 -18.30 8.99
N GLU A 99 -6.49 -17.96 10.27
CA GLU A 99 -6.05 -18.78 11.41
C GLU A 99 -6.67 -20.19 11.37
N SER A 100 -8.00 -20.27 11.28
CA SER A 100 -8.70 -21.56 11.19
C SER A 100 -8.26 -22.42 10.00
N PHE A 101 -7.89 -21.79 8.87
CA PHE A 101 -7.32 -22.54 7.76
C PHE A 101 -5.95 -23.13 8.10
N TYR A 102 -5.08 -22.37 8.76
CA TYR A 102 -3.78 -22.89 9.20
C TYR A 102 -3.95 -24.06 10.17
N ASP A 103 -4.82 -23.91 11.17
CA ASP A 103 -5.07 -24.96 12.16
C ASP A 103 -5.56 -26.26 11.50
N SER A 104 -6.50 -26.16 10.55
CA SER A 104 -7.04 -27.33 9.84
C SER A 104 -6.08 -27.96 8.81
N ASN A 105 -4.95 -27.33 8.50
CA ASN A 105 -4.03 -27.80 7.43
C ASN A 105 -2.56 -27.79 7.89
N ILE A 106 -2.33 -27.74 9.20
CA ILE A 106 -1.00 -27.51 9.79
C ILE A 106 0.03 -28.56 9.37
N GLU A 107 -0.39 -29.82 9.24
CA GLU A 107 0.47 -30.95 8.85
C GLU A 107 1.07 -30.75 7.45
N LEU A 108 0.23 -30.55 6.43
CA LEU A 108 0.68 -30.32 5.06
C LEU A 108 1.45 -29.00 4.92
N ILE A 109 1.05 -27.97 5.65
CA ILE A 109 1.73 -26.67 5.64
C ILE A 109 3.16 -26.81 6.20
N ASN A 110 3.32 -27.50 7.34
CA ASN A 110 4.64 -27.76 7.92
C ASN A 110 5.48 -28.66 7.02
N TYR A 111 4.88 -29.71 6.46
CA TYR A 111 5.55 -30.57 5.47
C TYR A 111 6.12 -29.77 4.30
N TYR A 112 5.30 -28.88 3.71
CA TYR A 112 5.72 -28.03 2.59
C TYR A 112 6.83 -27.05 2.99
N ARG A 113 6.73 -26.42 4.17
CA ARG A 113 7.71 -25.46 4.67
C ARG A 113 9.07 -26.08 4.99
N SER A 114 9.08 -27.34 5.39
CA SER A 114 10.32 -28.09 5.66
C SER A 114 11.01 -28.61 4.40
N GLU A 115 10.48 -28.32 3.21
CA GLU A 115 11.03 -28.74 1.91
C GLU A 115 11.22 -30.27 1.78
N ASN A 116 10.46 -31.03 2.56
CA ASN A 116 10.43 -32.49 2.53
C ASN A 116 9.89 -33.01 1.20
N THR A 117 10.29 -34.23 0.83
CA THR A 117 9.89 -34.88 -0.45
C THR A 117 9.23 -36.24 -0.28
N HIS A 118 9.32 -36.85 0.91
CA HIS A 118 8.88 -38.22 1.22
C HIS A 118 7.36 -38.47 1.06
N PHE A 119 6.53 -37.42 1.04
CA PHE A 119 5.09 -37.53 0.79
C PHE A 119 4.65 -36.84 -0.50
N ASP A 120 5.58 -36.47 -1.38
CA ASP A 120 5.25 -35.72 -2.58
C ASP A 120 4.35 -36.49 -3.54
N THR A 121 4.56 -37.79 -3.66
CA THR A 121 3.71 -38.67 -4.46
C THR A 121 2.27 -38.68 -3.95
N ILE A 122 2.07 -38.70 -2.63
CA ILE A 122 0.75 -38.69 -2.00
C ILE A 122 0.05 -37.34 -2.20
N TYR A 123 0.77 -36.23 -2.03
CA TYR A 123 0.15 -34.90 -2.07
C TYR A 123 0.00 -34.32 -3.47
N PHE A 124 0.91 -34.62 -4.40
CA PHE A 124 1.07 -33.86 -5.64
C PHE A 124 0.98 -34.67 -6.94
N LEU A 125 0.73 -35.97 -6.89
CA LEU A 125 0.35 -36.74 -8.09
C LEU A 125 -1.17 -36.86 -8.19
N ARG A 126 -1.72 -36.59 -9.38
CA ARG A 126 -3.18 -36.66 -9.63
C ARG A 126 -3.75 -38.06 -9.40
N LYS A 127 -2.99 -39.10 -9.76
CA LYS A 127 -3.41 -40.50 -9.60
C LYS A 127 -3.64 -40.92 -8.14
N ASN A 128 -3.09 -40.17 -7.17
CA ASN A 128 -3.12 -40.50 -5.74
C ASN A 128 -4.20 -39.72 -4.96
N ILE A 129 -5.13 -39.06 -5.65
CA ILE A 129 -6.27 -38.38 -5.03
C ILE A 129 -6.99 -39.33 -4.05
N SER A 130 -7.25 -38.85 -2.82
CA SER A 130 -8.01 -39.59 -1.80
C SER A 130 -9.04 -38.71 -1.12
N THR A 131 -10.25 -39.25 -0.93
CA THR A 131 -11.34 -38.62 -0.17
C THR A 131 -11.03 -38.47 1.32
N ASP A 132 -10.05 -39.22 1.83
CA ASP A 132 -9.59 -39.10 3.21
C ASP A 132 -8.80 -37.81 3.43
N ILE A 133 -8.23 -37.24 2.35
CA ILE A 133 -7.37 -36.04 2.40
C ILE A 133 -8.13 -34.81 1.89
N ILE A 134 -8.92 -34.96 0.81
CA ILE A 134 -9.68 -33.84 0.23
C ILE A 134 -11.21 -34.06 0.31
N PRO A 135 -11.99 -33.04 0.70
CA PRO A 135 -13.44 -33.14 0.74
C PRO A 135 -14.02 -33.47 -0.63
N VAL A 136 -15.01 -34.36 -0.66
CA VAL A 136 -15.72 -34.81 -1.87
C VAL A 136 -16.28 -33.63 -2.68
N SER A 137 -16.79 -32.58 -2.02
CA SER A 137 -17.29 -31.39 -2.71
C SER A 137 -16.25 -30.74 -3.62
N ARG A 138 -14.97 -30.72 -3.21
CA ARG A 138 -13.90 -30.17 -4.06
C ARG A 138 -13.66 -31.03 -5.30
N LEU A 139 -13.81 -32.34 -5.19
CA LEU A 139 -13.64 -33.26 -6.31
C LEU A 139 -14.76 -33.14 -7.34
N LEU A 140 -15.98 -32.79 -6.90
CA LEU A 140 -17.12 -32.61 -7.79
C LEU A 140 -17.07 -31.27 -8.53
N ASP A 141 -16.53 -30.23 -7.89
CA ASP A 141 -16.48 -28.87 -8.43
C ASP A 141 -15.24 -28.59 -9.30
N THR A 142 -14.28 -29.54 -9.39
CA THR A 142 -13.02 -29.34 -10.11
C THR A 142 -12.73 -30.43 -11.12
N ASP A 143 -12.09 -30.05 -12.23
CA ASP A 143 -11.58 -31.00 -13.21
C ASP A 143 -10.46 -31.85 -12.60
N LYS A 144 -10.59 -33.18 -12.68
CA LYS A 144 -9.63 -34.16 -12.17
C LYS A 144 -8.22 -33.94 -12.74
N ASN A 145 -8.11 -33.43 -13.97
CA ASN A 145 -6.82 -33.13 -14.60
C ASN A 145 -6.06 -31.99 -13.89
N HIS A 146 -6.75 -31.24 -13.04
CA HIS A 146 -6.26 -30.03 -12.39
C HIS A 146 -6.16 -30.14 -10.87
N THR A 147 -6.50 -31.30 -10.29
CA THR A 147 -6.64 -31.45 -8.84
C THR A 147 -5.66 -32.48 -8.30
N THR A 148 -5.05 -32.16 -7.17
CA THR A 148 -4.29 -33.11 -6.34
C THR A 148 -4.69 -32.91 -4.88
N ASN A 149 -4.23 -33.78 -4.00
CA ASN A 149 -4.54 -33.70 -2.57
C ASN A 149 -4.03 -32.39 -1.94
N GLY A 150 -2.84 -31.92 -2.34
CA GLY A 150 -2.16 -30.81 -1.69
C GLY A 150 -2.16 -29.48 -2.43
N SER A 151 -2.25 -29.47 -3.76
CA SER A 151 -1.95 -28.26 -4.58
C SER A 151 -2.84 -27.06 -4.21
N TYR A 152 -4.15 -27.28 -4.02
CA TYR A 152 -5.06 -26.22 -3.62
C TYR A 152 -4.79 -25.69 -2.21
N ILE A 153 -4.37 -26.56 -1.28
CA ILE A 153 -4.04 -26.15 0.09
C ILE A 153 -2.80 -25.25 0.06
N ILE A 154 -1.77 -25.60 -0.71
CA ILE A 154 -0.58 -24.77 -0.90
C ILE A 154 -0.95 -23.42 -1.52
N ALA A 155 -1.76 -23.41 -2.59
CA ALA A 155 -2.20 -22.17 -3.22
C ALA A 155 -2.96 -21.26 -2.23
N ARG A 156 -3.80 -21.86 -1.37
CA ARG A 156 -4.59 -21.15 -0.35
C ARG A 156 -3.72 -20.67 0.81
N MET A 157 -2.67 -21.40 1.19
CA MET A 157 -1.65 -20.94 2.14
C MET A 157 -0.94 -19.69 1.60
N LEU A 158 -0.42 -19.74 0.38
CA LEU A 158 0.25 -18.61 -0.28
C LEU A 158 -0.67 -17.39 -0.40
N THR A 159 -1.93 -17.61 -0.77
CA THR A 159 -2.97 -16.57 -0.77
C THR A 159 -3.12 -15.92 0.60
N ASN A 160 -3.21 -16.74 1.66
CA ASN A 160 -3.44 -16.28 3.01
C ASN A 160 -2.25 -15.49 3.57
N ILE A 161 -1.01 -15.80 3.17
CA ILE A 161 0.17 -15.00 3.51
C ILE A 161 0.00 -13.57 2.97
N LYS A 162 -0.30 -13.43 1.68
CA LYS A 162 -0.52 -12.11 1.03
C LYS A 162 -1.73 -11.38 1.63
N LEU A 163 -2.81 -12.12 1.90
CA LEU A 163 -4.02 -11.56 2.48
C LEU A 163 -3.81 -11.08 3.90
N ASN A 164 -3.02 -11.79 4.71
CA ASN A 164 -2.69 -11.35 6.06
C ASN A 164 -1.92 -10.02 6.02
N GLN A 165 -0.87 -9.92 5.19
CA GLN A 165 -0.12 -8.67 5.00
C GLN A 165 -1.02 -7.51 4.53
N PHE A 166 -1.93 -7.78 3.59
CA PHE A 166 -2.91 -6.78 3.15
C PHE A 166 -3.81 -6.33 4.31
N LEU A 167 -4.34 -7.27 5.10
CA LEU A 167 -5.25 -6.97 6.21
C LEU A 167 -4.58 -6.25 7.37
N GLU A 168 -3.34 -6.59 7.69
CA GLU A 168 -2.52 -5.89 8.68
C GLU A 168 -2.32 -4.42 8.28
N LYS A 169 -1.98 -4.17 7.01
CA LYS A 169 -1.90 -2.80 6.47
C LYS A 169 -3.23 -2.05 6.60
N GLU A 170 -4.35 -2.70 6.28
CA GLU A 170 -5.68 -2.09 6.45
C GLU A 170 -6.01 -1.78 7.93
N ILE A 171 -5.61 -2.64 8.87
CA ILE A 171 -5.76 -2.37 10.31
C ILE A 171 -4.92 -1.16 10.73
N VAL A 172 -3.67 -1.07 10.26
CA VAL A 172 -2.80 0.07 10.54
C VAL A 172 -3.44 1.36 10.04
N LYS A 173 -3.93 1.41 8.79
CA LYS A 173 -4.68 2.57 8.24
C LYS A 173 -5.92 2.95 9.06
N LEU A 174 -6.62 1.97 9.63
CA LEU A 174 -7.79 2.24 10.47
C LEU A 174 -7.40 2.80 11.84
N ASN A 175 -6.30 2.31 12.42
CA ASN A 175 -5.78 2.73 13.71
C ASN A 175 -5.02 4.06 13.62
N GLU A 176 -4.44 4.36 12.47
CA GLU A 176 -3.96 5.69 12.13
C GLU A 176 -5.12 6.66 12.36
N ARG A 177 -4.93 7.51 13.36
CA ARG A 177 -5.73 8.72 13.47
C ARG A 177 -5.49 9.42 12.15
N LYS A 178 -6.49 9.39 11.26
CA LYS A 178 -6.75 10.53 10.39
C LYS A 178 -6.81 11.73 11.33
N LYS A 179 -5.66 12.36 11.62
CA LYS A 179 -5.63 13.81 11.68
C LYS A 179 -6.36 14.19 10.41
N ILE A 180 -7.53 14.77 10.55
CA ILE A 180 -8.28 15.32 9.45
C ILE A 180 -7.42 16.48 8.93
N VAL A 181 -6.36 16.15 8.20
CA VAL A 181 -5.79 17.02 7.20
C VAL A 181 -6.53 16.57 5.97
N LYS A 182 -7.59 17.32 5.64
CA LYS A 182 -8.17 17.28 4.31
C LYS A 182 -7.01 17.25 3.32
N LYS A 183 -7.04 16.31 2.37
CA LYS A 183 -6.13 16.24 1.23
C LYS A 183 -5.79 17.65 0.71
N SER A 184 -4.67 18.22 1.13
CA SER A 184 -3.86 19.09 0.30
C SER A 184 -2.62 18.27 -0.03
N LYS A 185 -2.34 18.16 -1.33
CA LYS A 185 -1.11 17.56 -1.83
C LYS A 185 0.05 18.40 -1.31
N THR A 186 0.81 17.93 -0.34
CA THR A 186 2.23 18.26 -0.25
C THR A 186 2.99 17.02 0.22
N PRO A 187 4.09 16.65 -0.46
CA PRO A 187 5.03 15.67 0.09
C PRO A 187 5.59 16.22 1.40
N ASN A 188 6.03 15.33 2.30
CA ASN A 188 6.89 15.72 3.42
C ASN A 188 7.97 16.66 2.87
N SER A 189 7.90 17.96 3.17
CA SER A 189 8.95 18.87 2.75
C SER A 189 10.19 18.55 3.56
N GLU A 190 11.28 18.23 2.88
CA GLU A 190 12.63 18.19 3.48
C GLU A 190 13.14 19.61 3.82
N ILE A 191 12.29 20.63 3.63
CA ILE A 191 12.58 22.04 3.86
C ILE A 191 12.27 22.40 5.31
N TYR A 192 13.25 22.97 6.01
CA TYR A 192 13.12 23.42 7.39
C TYR A 192 13.54 24.88 7.56
N TRP A 193 12.83 25.62 8.41
CA TRP A 193 13.19 27.00 8.76
C TRP A 193 14.37 27.05 9.72
N THR A 194 15.44 27.74 9.33
CA THR A 194 16.68 27.83 10.11
C THR A 194 16.88 29.18 10.80
N ALA A 195 16.20 30.23 10.34
CA ALA A 195 16.28 31.55 10.96
C ALA A 195 15.43 31.63 12.25
N PRO A 196 15.52 32.71 13.04
CA PRO A 196 14.65 32.89 14.20
C PRO A 196 13.15 32.84 13.81
N LYS A 197 12.29 32.29 14.68
CA LYS A 197 10.84 32.21 14.42
C LYS A 197 10.20 33.58 14.18
N VAL A 198 10.72 34.61 14.85
CA VAL A 198 10.24 35.99 14.70
C VAL A 198 10.49 36.52 13.28
N ALA A 199 11.57 36.07 12.61
CA ALA A 199 11.84 36.40 11.21
C ALA A 199 10.80 35.79 10.25
N LEU A 200 10.36 34.54 10.51
CA LEU A 200 9.29 33.92 9.74
C LEU A 200 7.97 34.67 9.93
N ILE A 201 7.67 35.07 11.16
CA ILE A 201 6.47 35.85 11.46
C ILE A 201 6.51 37.20 10.75
N GLU A 202 7.65 37.89 10.77
CA GLU A 202 7.85 39.14 10.02
C GLU A 202 7.60 38.95 8.51
N MET A 203 8.15 37.88 7.91
CA MET A 203 7.94 37.54 6.50
C MET A 203 6.47 37.24 6.18
N LEU A 204 5.77 36.49 7.04
CA LEU A 204 4.36 36.18 6.88
C LEU A 204 3.49 37.45 6.89
N TYR A 205 3.76 38.38 7.81
CA TYR A 205 3.01 39.63 7.87
C TYR A 205 3.33 40.56 6.70
N ALA A 206 4.56 40.55 6.18
CA ALA A 206 4.91 41.28 4.95
C ALA A 206 4.17 40.74 3.71
N LEU A 207 4.15 39.41 3.54
CA LEU A 207 3.40 38.76 2.45
C LEU A 207 1.89 39.00 2.57
N PHE A 208 1.37 38.99 3.80
CA PHE A 208 -0.02 39.31 4.08
C PHE A 208 -0.35 40.77 3.76
N SER A 209 0.51 41.73 4.13
CA SER A 209 0.28 43.16 3.82
C SER A 209 0.39 43.47 2.33
N GLU A 210 1.25 42.76 1.60
CA GLU A 210 1.39 42.90 0.15
C GLU A 210 0.19 42.30 -0.60
N GLY A 211 -0.57 41.39 0.02
CA GLY A 211 -1.67 40.70 -0.65
C GLY A 211 -1.22 39.71 -1.74
N ALA A 212 0.05 39.33 -1.76
CA ALA A 212 0.65 38.50 -2.80
C ALA A 212 0.13 37.05 -2.86
N ILE A 213 -0.63 36.61 -1.84
CA ILE A 213 -1.12 35.22 -1.73
C ILE A 213 -2.63 35.20 -1.87
N ASN A 214 -3.14 34.32 -2.74
CA ASN A 214 -4.57 34.15 -3.04
C ASN A 214 -5.29 35.48 -3.32
N ASN A 215 -4.66 36.36 -4.12
CA ASN A 215 -5.21 37.68 -4.46
C ASN A 215 -5.57 38.55 -3.23
N GLY A 216 -4.85 38.37 -2.12
CA GLY A 216 -5.09 39.10 -0.87
C GLY A 216 -6.24 38.55 -0.01
N GLU A 217 -6.90 37.45 -0.41
CA GLU A 217 -8.07 36.90 0.29
C GLU A 217 -7.73 35.88 1.37
N ILE A 218 -6.44 35.63 1.64
CA ILE A 218 -6.03 34.64 2.63
C ILE A 218 -6.11 35.20 4.05
N GLU A 219 -6.72 34.47 4.98
CA GLU A 219 -6.63 34.79 6.40
C GLU A 219 -5.20 34.57 6.94
N ILE A 220 -4.68 35.50 7.75
CA ILE A 220 -3.34 35.37 8.37
C ILE A 220 -3.17 34.06 9.13
N LYS A 221 -4.21 33.61 9.84
CA LYS A 221 -4.21 32.34 10.58
C LYS A 221 -4.02 31.13 9.67
N LYS A 222 -4.64 31.16 8.49
CA LYS A 222 -4.49 30.14 7.46
C LYS A 222 -3.08 30.18 6.88
N MET A 223 -2.57 31.37 6.56
CA MET A 223 -1.21 31.54 6.04
C MET A 223 -0.15 30.99 7.01
N VAL A 224 -0.22 31.37 8.29
CA VAL A 224 0.68 30.87 9.35
C VAL A 224 0.71 29.34 9.37
N LYS A 225 -0.47 28.70 9.37
CA LYS A 225 -0.58 27.25 9.45
C LYS A 225 0.03 26.54 8.24
N GLU A 226 -0.18 27.05 7.03
CA GLU A 226 0.40 26.47 5.82
C GLU A 226 1.93 26.59 5.84
N PHE A 227 2.47 27.71 6.32
CA PHE A 227 3.92 27.93 6.40
C PHE A 227 4.59 27.15 7.54
N GLU A 228 3.91 26.93 8.68
CA GLU A 228 4.39 26.00 9.72
C GLU A 228 4.59 24.58 9.19
N ILE A 229 3.66 24.13 8.33
CA ILE A 229 3.74 22.83 7.67
C ILE A 229 4.88 22.83 6.65
N PHE A 230 4.91 23.83 5.76
CA PHE A 230 5.89 23.92 4.68
C PHE A 230 7.33 23.97 5.19
N PHE A 231 7.58 24.70 6.27
CA PHE A 231 8.90 24.86 6.87
C PHE A 231 9.19 23.94 8.06
N ASN A 232 8.30 22.98 8.36
CA ASN A 232 8.41 22.08 9.50
C ASN A 232 8.79 22.79 10.82
N VAL A 233 8.11 23.90 11.12
CA VAL A 233 8.39 24.77 12.27
C VAL A 233 7.10 25.07 13.03
N ARG A 234 7.20 25.28 14.35
CA ARG A 234 6.06 25.67 15.20
C ARG A 234 6.16 27.12 15.65
N LEU A 235 5.18 27.93 15.29
CA LEU A 235 4.97 29.32 15.66
C LEU A 235 3.93 29.38 16.77
N ASN A 236 4.38 29.56 18.03
CA ASN A 236 3.50 29.44 19.19
C ASN A 236 2.43 30.55 19.24
N ASP A 237 2.83 31.81 19.10
CA ASP A 237 1.94 32.97 19.21
C ASP A 237 2.29 34.04 18.15
N PRO A 238 1.85 33.85 16.90
CA PRO A 238 2.20 34.75 15.80
C PRO A 238 1.65 36.17 15.96
N TYR A 239 0.53 36.34 16.68
CA TYR A 239 -0.09 37.65 16.91
C TYR A 239 0.70 38.45 17.94
N ARG A 240 1.06 37.84 19.07
CA ARG A 240 1.89 38.48 20.09
C ARG A 240 3.27 38.82 19.56
N SER A 241 3.92 37.88 18.87
CA SER A 241 5.24 38.14 18.27
C SER A 241 5.18 39.29 17.26
N PHE A 242 4.09 39.44 16.50
CA PHE A 242 3.92 40.60 15.62
C PHE A 242 3.68 41.91 16.39
N ALA A 243 2.95 41.87 17.50
CA ALA A 243 2.81 43.04 18.38
C ALA A 243 4.17 43.49 18.94
N GLU A 244 5.05 42.54 19.29
CA GLU A 244 6.42 42.81 19.71
C GLU A 244 7.27 43.41 18.56
N ILE A 245 7.10 42.90 17.33
CA ILE A 245 7.74 43.48 16.12
C ILE A 245 7.32 44.95 15.95
N LYS A 246 6.03 45.29 16.09
CA LYS A 246 5.52 46.66 15.96
C LYS A 246 6.14 47.65 16.95
N GLN A 247 6.61 47.18 18.11
CA GLN A 247 7.18 48.03 19.17
C GLN A 247 8.67 48.34 18.96
N ARG A 248 9.32 47.77 17.94
CA ARG A 248 10.73 48.02 17.65
C ARG A 248 10.93 49.46 17.14
N LYS A 249 11.72 50.26 17.87
CA LYS A 249 11.97 51.68 17.55
C LYS A 249 12.96 51.93 16.41
N LYS A 250 13.92 51.02 16.20
CA LYS A 250 15.06 51.25 15.27
C LYS A 250 14.97 50.48 13.94
N ALA A 251 14.35 49.30 13.94
CA ALA A 251 14.25 48.44 12.75
C ALA A 251 13.00 47.53 12.84
N PRO A 252 11.80 48.06 12.49
CA PRO A 252 10.56 47.29 12.59
C PRO A 252 10.50 46.11 11.62
N ALA A 253 11.18 46.18 10.45
CA ALA A 253 11.19 45.14 9.41
C ALA A 253 12.61 44.61 9.10
N GLN A 254 13.40 44.37 10.15
CA GLN A 254 14.83 44.00 10.06
C GLN A 254 15.11 42.79 9.15
N PHE A 255 14.27 41.76 9.18
CA PHE A 255 14.46 40.57 8.36
C PHE A 255 14.10 40.83 6.89
N ILE A 256 13.04 41.60 6.64
CA ILE A 256 12.67 42.01 5.27
C ILE A 256 13.76 42.88 4.63
N ASP A 257 14.31 43.83 5.39
CA ASP A 257 15.42 44.68 4.92
C ASP A 257 16.63 43.81 4.55
N SER A 258 16.95 42.82 5.37
CA SER A 258 18.02 41.84 5.11
C SER A 258 17.75 41.00 3.85
N LEU A 259 16.53 40.52 3.65
CA LEU A 259 16.14 39.76 2.45
C LEU A 259 16.28 40.61 1.18
N LYS A 260 15.79 41.87 1.23
CA LYS A 260 15.91 42.82 0.12
C LYS A 260 17.37 43.06 -0.26
N ASN A 261 18.21 43.38 0.72
CA ASN A 261 19.62 43.68 0.47
C ASN A 261 20.35 42.47 -0.12
N ARG A 262 20.14 41.26 0.43
CA ARG A 262 20.73 40.02 -0.12
C ARG A 262 20.27 39.69 -1.53
N LEU A 263 19.01 39.98 -1.86
CA LEU A 263 18.49 39.78 -3.22
C LEU A 263 19.17 40.75 -4.20
N ILE A 264 19.31 42.02 -3.83
CA ILE A 264 19.99 43.03 -4.66
C ILE A 264 21.45 42.64 -4.90
N GLU A 265 22.18 42.23 -3.85
CA GLU A 265 23.56 41.74 -3.98
C GLU A 265 23.66 40.52 -4.91
N LEU A 266 22.68 39.61 -4.86
CA LEU A 266 22.66 38.42 -5.71
C LEU A 266 22.42 38.77 -7.19
N ILE A 267 21.53 39.73 -7.47
CA ILE A 267 21.28 40.22 -8.83
C ILE A 267 22.54 40.90 -9.38
N GLN A 268 23.15 41.82 -8.62
CA GLN A 268 24.36 42.52 -9.04
C GLN A 268 25.52 41.56 -9.34
N LYS A 269 25.70 40.52 -8.53
CA LYS A 269 26.71 39.48 -8.78
C LYS A 269 26.47 38.66 -10.04
N GLN A 270 25.22 38.52 -10.48
CA GLN A 270 24.89 37.78 -11.70
C GLN A 270 25.05 38.65 -12.95
N ASP A 271 24.79 39.95 -12.85
CA ASP A 271 25.01 40.91 -13.94
C ASP A 271 26.50 41.24 -14.16
N GLU A 272 27.37 40.96 -13.18
CA GLU A 272 28.83 41.08 -13.28
C GLU A 272 29.54 39.84 -13.89
N ILE A 273 28.80 38.77 -14.20
CA ILE A 273 29.31 37.58 -14.89
C ILE A 273 29.08 37.76 -16.40
N PRO A 274 30.13 37.85 -17.24
CA PRO A 274 29.98 38.05 -18.68
C PRO A 274 29.32 36.89 -19.41
#